data_AF-A0A6G0SA92-F1
#
_entry.id   AF-A0A6G0SA92-F1
#
_cell.length_a   1.000
_cell.length_b   1.000
_cell.length_c   1.000
_cell.angle_alpha   90.00
_cell.angle_beta   90.00
_cell.angle_gamma   90.00
#
_symmetry.space_group_name_H-M   'P 1'
#
loop_
_entity.id
_entity.type
_entity.pdbx_description
1 polymer ?
#
loop_
_entity_poly.entity_id
_entity_poly.type
_entity_poly.pdbx_seq_one_letter_code
_entity_poly.pdbx_strand_id
1 'polypeptide(L)'
;MTPHKITEDLVVPADTAIETANLENICPVEGLVIAGAWWNVVDTHYYTVPVGRVCHFVVPQYNIHGAYLLGVDKVSPSRSTPASCSNESYPFHHYFYHGSIGFYAFYEEASGTYCANDQVSYVEVDGLGTYDINGADLAKDTGDARYRSSYWYGLFGAVWISYRSMLMRRSYISCKRFGRRSDIMHQKMLLKEAVVYVQESLRQRTGREIIIVRQFCTS
;
A
#
# COMPACT_ATOMS: atom_id res chain seq x y z
N MET A 1 -3.64 13.91 -3.88
CA MET A 1 -2.69 12.83 -4.19
C MET A 1 -1.34 13.48 -4.45
N THR A 2 -0.27 12.95 -3.88
CA THR A 2 1.07 13.54 -4.03
C THR A 2 1.77 12.86 -5.20
N PRO A 3 2.10 13.60 -6.28
CA PRO A 3 2.98 13.08 -7.32
C PRO A 3 4.33 12.70 -6.72
N HIS A 4 4.90 11.58 -7.13
CA HIS A 4 6.21 11.12 -6.70
C HIS A 4 7.11 10.89 -7.91
N LYS A 5 8.42 10.90 -7.70
CA LYS A 5 9.41 10.47 -8.68
C LYS A 5 10.17 9.32 -8.07
N ILE A 6 10.45 8.31 -8.90
CA ILE A 6 11.38 7.24 -8.53
C ILE A 6 12.79 7.86 -8.46
N THR A 7 13.56 7.52 -7.44
CA THR A 7 14.97 7.93 -7.37
C THR A 7 15.71 7.52 -8.64
N GLU A 8 16.47 8.44 -9.23
CA GLU A 8 17.08 8.25 -10.56
C GLU A 8 18.00 7.02 -10.63
N ASP A 9 18.68 6.69 -9.54
CA ASP A 9 19.57 5.52 -9.47
C ASP A 9 18.82 4.17 -9.52
N LEU A 10 17.51 4.17 -9.27
CA LEU A 10 16.63 3.00 -9.38
C LEU A 10 15.98 2.87 -10.76
N VAL A 11 16.14 3.88 -11.63
CA VAL A 11 15.59 3.87 -12.99
C VAL A 11 16.54 3.12 -13.92
N VAL A 12 16.01 2.13 -14.62
CA VAL A 12 16.76 1.37 -15.62
C VAL A 12 16.50 1.95 -17.02
N PRO A 13 17.54 2.26 -17.81
CA PRO A 13 17.36 2.71 -19.20
C PRO A 13 16.62 1.68 -20.06
N ALA A 14 15.75 2.14 -20.96
CA ALA A 14 14.85 1.28 -21.72
C ALA A 14 15.53 0.22 -22.60
N ASP A 15 16.76 0.47 -23.06
CA ASP A 15 17.53 -0.45 -23.91
C ASP A 15 18.41 -1.43 -23.12
N THR A 16 18.30 -1.45 -21.79
CA THR A 16 19.10 -2.32 -20.93
C THR A 16 18.60 -3.76 -21.01
N ALA A 17 19.50 -4.70 -21.27
CA ALA A 17 19.15 -6.11 -21.37
C ALA A 17 18.78 -6.69 -19.98
N ILE A 18 17.76 -7.57 -19.98
CA ILE A 18 17.38 -8.36 -18.82
C ILE A 18 18.37 -9.50 -18.65
N GLU A 19 18.90 -9.67 -17.44
CA GLU A 19 19.82 -10.75 -17.09
C GLU A 19 19.22 -11.64 -15.99
N THR A 20 19.41 -12.96 -16.11
CA THR A 20 18.87 -13.95 -15.15
C THR A 20 19.93 -14.95 -14.67
N ALA A 21 21.18 -14.81 -15.11
CA ALA A 21 22.25 -15.73 -14.76
C ALA A 21 22.76 -15.46 -13.33
N ASN A 22 22.97 -16.52 -12.54
CA ASN A 22 23.56 -16.44 -11.19
C ASN A 22 22.85 -15.46 -10.23
N LEU A 23 21.51 -15.41 -10.28
CA LEU A 23 20.69 -14.48 -9.48
C LEU A 23 21.07 -14.48 -8.00
N GLU A 24 21.17 -15.64 -7.36
CA GLU A 24 21.48 -15.77 -5.93
C GLU A 24 22.81 -15.09 -5.53
N ASN A 25 23.80 -15.07 -6.44
CA ASN A 25 25.09 -14.45 -6.17
C ASN A 25 25.11 -12.95 -6.51
N ILE A 26 24.24 -12.51 -7.42
CA ILE A 26 24.22 -11.15 -7.95
C ILE A 26 23.23 -10.26 -7.20
N CYS A 27 22.09 -10.85 -6.85
CA CYS A 27 20.95 -10.29 -6.16
C CYS A 27 20.72 -11.18 -4.92
N PRO A 28 21.47 -10.94 -3.82
CA PRO A 28 21.54 -11.88 -2.70
C PRO A 28 20.44 -11.66 -1.65
N VAL A 29 19.45 -10.80 -1.92
CA VAL A 29 18.48 -10.35 -0.92
C VAL A 29 17.34 -11.37 -0.79
N GLU A 30 17.22 -11.97 0.38
CA GLU A 30 16.20 -13.00 0.65
C GLU A 30 15.00 -12.43 1.44
N GLY A 31 15.20 -11.32 2.15
CA GLY A 31 14.18 -10.72 3.00
C GLY A 31 14.25 -9.20 3.10
N LEU A 32 13.10 -8.59 3.31
CA LEU A 32 12.95 -7.19 3.68
C LEU A 32 12.29 -7.09 5.05
N VAL A 33 12.85 -6.24 5.91
CA VAL A 33 12.24 -5.81 7.16
C VAL A 33 11.82 -4.36 7.03
N ILE A 34 10.52 -4.15 6.90
CA ILE A 34 9.90 -2.82 6.73
C ILE A 34 8.97 -2.58 7.92
N ALA A 35 9.20 -1.50 8.67
CA ALA A 35 8.43 -1.15 9.86
C ALA A 35 8.27 -2.31 10.88
N GLY A 36 9.30 -3.16 10.99
CA GLY A 36 9.31 -4.32 11.90
C GLY A 36 8.55 -5.55 11.40
N ALA A 37 7.98 -5.51 10.18
CA ALA A 37 7.38 -6.66 9.52
C ALA A 37 8.35 -7.31 8.54
N TRP A 38 8.33 -8.65 8.47
CA TRP A 38 9.15 -9.45 7.56
C TRP A 38 8.43 -9.72 6.24
N TRP A 39 9.15 -9.59 5.13
CA TRP A 39 8.68 -9.81 3.77
C TRP A 39 9.66 -10.72 3.03
N ASN A 40 9.16 -11.78 2.40
CA ASN A 40 10.02 -12.74 1.70
C ASN A 40 10.25 -12.27 0.26
N VAL A 41 11.52 -12.06 -0.09
CA VAL A 41 11.92 -11.53 -1.39
C VAL A 41 12.30 -12.69 -2.30
N VAL A 42 11.88 -12.60 -3.55
CA VAL A 42 12.34 -13.50 -4.61
C VAL A 42 12.79 -12.65 -5.78
N ASP A 43 14.09 -12.71 -6.06
CA ASP A 43 14.68 -12.08 -7.22
C ASP A 43 14.34 -12.84 -8.51
N THR A 44 14.02 -12.09 -9.56
CA THR A 44 13.55 -12.67 -10.83
C THR A 44 14.49 -12.40 -11.99
N HIS A 45 15.10 -11.22 -12.01
CA HIS A 45 16.06 -10.77 -13.01
C HIS A 45 16.77 -9.52 -12.49
N TYR A 46 17.85 -9.13 -13.17
CA TYR A 46 18.55 -7.87 -12.90
C TYR A 46 18.92 -7.16 -14.18
N TYR A 47 19.33 -5.91 -14.00
CA TYR A 47 19.81 -5.00 -15.02
C TYR A 47 21.17 -4.47 -14.61
N THR A 48 22.13 -4.52 -15.53
CA THR A 48 23.42 -3.85 -15.35
C THR A 48 23.27 -2.38 -15.73
N VAL A 49 23.45 -1.48 -14.77
CA VAL A 49 23.36 -0.02 -14.96
C VAL A 49 24.71 0.66 -14.67
N PRO A 50 24.96 1.89 -15.15
CA PRO A 50 26.26 2.54 -14.94
C PRO A 50 26.68 2.68 -13.47
N VAL A 51 25.71 2.84 -12.57
CA VAL A 51 25.93 3.02 -11.12
C VAL A 51 25.98 1.71 -10.34
N GLY A 52 25.83 0.55 -11.01
CA GLY A 52 25.84 -0.76 -10.35
C GLY A 52 24.86 -1.73 -10.99
N ARG A 53 23.97 -2.30 -10.17
CA ARG A 53 22.98 -3.29 -10.62
C ARG A 53 21.65 -3.03 -9.96
N VAL A 54 20.59 -3.11 -10.75
CA VAL A 54 19.22 -3.04 -10.27
C VAL A 54 18.59 -4.42 -10.37
N CYS A 55 18.21 -4.98 -9.24
CA CYS A 55 17.59 -6.30 -9.14
C CYS A 55 16.06 -6.13 -9.05
N HIS A 56 15.32 -6.77 -9.96
CA HIS A 56 13.88 -6.82 -9.87
C HIS A 56 13.45 -8.01 -9.01
N PHE A 57 12.63 -7.70 -8.01
CA PHE A 57 12.16 -8.66 -7.04
C PHE A 57 10.64 -8.69 -6.95
N VAL A 58 10.14 -9.79 -6.42
CA VAL A 58 8.74 -9.95 -6.05
C VAL A 58 8.60 -10.36 -4.59
N VAL A 59 7.49 -9.98 -3.97
CA VAL A 59 7.03 -10.58 -2.71
C VAL A 59 5.73 -11.32 -3.01
N PRO A 60 5.79 -12.63 -3.32
CA PRO A 60 4.63 -13.39 -3.80
C PRO A 60 3.45 -13.37 -2.81
N GLN A 61 3.75 -13.30 -1.52
CA GLN A 61 2.78 -13.29 -0.42
C GLN A 61 1.83 -12.09 -0.47
N TYR A 62 2.29 -10.97 -1.03
CA TYR A 62 1.59 -9.70 -1.03
C TYR A 62 1.35 -9.16 -2.44
N ASN A 63 1.65 -9.95 -3.48
CA ASN A 63 1.56 -9.54 -4.88
C ASN A 63 2.30 -8.21 -5.11
N ILE A 64 3.57 -8.18 -4.71
CA ILE A 64 4.45 -7.01 -4.85
C ILE A 64 5.44 -7.25 -5.98
N HIS A 65 5.70 -6.17 -6.69
CA HIS A 65 6.78 -6.07 -7.67
C HIS A 65 7.59 -4.82 -7.35
N GLY A 66 8.90 -4.92 -7.42
CA GLY A 66 9.77 -3.80 -7.14
C GLY A 66 11.15 -4.02 -7.70
N ALA A 67 11.99 -3.01 -7.50
CA ALA A 67 13.38 -3.08 -7.84
C ALA A 67 14.22 -2.48 -6.73
N TYR A 68 15.40 -3.05 -6.50
CA TYR A 68 16.37 -2.52 -5.55
C TYR A 68 17.73 -2.31 -6.20
N LEU A 69 18.43 -1.32 -5.67
CA LEU A 69 19.84 -1.08 -5.88
C LEU A 69 20.59 -1.46 -4.61
N LEU A 70 21.56 -2.36 -4.77
CA LEU A 70 22.50 -2.75 -3.71
C LEU A 70 23.85 -2.12 -4.00
N GLY A 71 24.35 -1.30 -3.06
CA GLY A 71 25.68 -0.72 -3.22
C GLY A 71 26.80 -1.68 -2.84
N VAL A 72 27.99 -1.38 -3.34
CA VAL A 72 29.17 -2.26 -3.24
C VAL A 72 30.05 -1.99 -2.03
N ASP A 73 30.02 -0.77 -1.52
CA ASP A 73 30.87 -0.34 -0.42
C ASP A 73 30.15 -0.52 0.93
N LYS A 74 30.90 -1.02 1.92
CA LYS A 74 30.38 -1.18 3.27
C LYS A 74 30.07 0.17 3.91
N VAL A 75 28.93 0.25 4.58
CA VAL A 75 28.46 1.45 5.29
C VAL A 75 28.10 1.12 6.73
N SER A 76 27.97 2.14 7.57
CA SER A 76 27.42 1.95 8.91
C SER A 76 25.96 1.47 8.82
N PRO A 77 25.55 0.51 9.66
CA PRO A 77 24.19 -0.03 9.66
C PRO A 77 23.16 1.07 9.88
N SER A 78 22.01 0.94 9.21
CA SER A 78 20.83 1.77 9.48
C SER A 78 20.32 1.57 10.91
N ARG A 79 19.48 2.50 11.39
CA ARG A 79 18.91 2.43 12.74
C ARG A 79 18.10 1.14 12.99
N SER A 80 17.45 0.61 11.95
CA SER A 80 16.65 -0.62 11.99
C SER A 80 17.48 -1.90 11.90
N THR A 81 18.77 -1.81 11.55
CA THR A 81 19.63 -2.97 11.33
C THR A 81 20.17 -3.53 12.65
N PRO A 82 20.17 -4.86 12.86
CA PRO A 82 20.73 -5.49 14.04
C PRO A 82 22.21 -5.19 14.24
N ALA A 83 22.64 -5.10 15.49
CA ALA A 83 24.05 -4.85 15.83
C ALA A 83 25.02 -5.93 15.30
N SER A 84 24.53 -7.15 15.08
CA SER A 84 25.28 -8.27 14.48
C SER A 84 25.74 -8.00 13.04
N CYS A 85 25.14 -7.02 12.37
CA CYS A 85 25.42 -6.67 10.97
C CYS A 85 26.34 -5.45 10.82
N SER A 86 26.88 -4.92 11.92
CA SER A 86 27.63 -3.64 11.95
C SER A 86 28.83 -3.55 11.00
N ASN A 87 29.48 -4.68 10.67
CA ASN A 87 30.64 -4.73 9.76
C ASN A 87 30.34 -5.37 8.39
N GLU A 88 29.08 -5.76 8.16
CA GLU A 88 28.63 -6.46 6.95
C GLU A 88 27.36 -5.81 6.40
N SER A 89 27.27 -4.49 6.55
CA SER A 89 26.16 -3.66 6.07
C SER A 89 26.53 -2.94 4.77
N TYR A 90 25.62 -2.98 3.80
CA TYR A 90 25.75 -2.34 2.49
C TYR A 90 24.55 -1.42 2.25
N PRO A 91 24.70 -0.30 1.54
CA PRO A 91 23.60 0.61 1.32
C PRO A 91 22.57 -0.04 0.41
N PHE A 92 21.30 0.11 0.76
CA PHE A 92 20.20 -0.53 0.09
C PHE A 92 19.09 0.49 -0.17
N HIS A 93 18.66 0.58 -1.41
CA HIS A 93 17.57 1.45 -1.86
C HIS A 93 16.61 0.64 -2.70
N HIS A 94 15.33 0.85 -2.53
CA HIS A 94 14.34 0.17 -3.36
C HIS A 94 13.06 0.96 -3.49
N TYR A 95 12.32 0.63 -4.54
CA TYR A 95 10.91 0.95 -4.62
C TYR A 95 10.12 -0.32 -4.90
N PHE A 96 8.85 -0.31 -4.52
CA PHE A 96 7.93 -1.35 -4.94
C PHE A 96 6.51 -0.83 -5.12
N TYR A 97 5.74 -1.61 -5.84
CA TYR A 97 4.32 -1.47 -6.00
C TYR A 97 3.58 -2.59 -5.28
N HIS A 98 2.62 -2.23 -4.44
CA HIS A 98 1.80 -3.14 -3.64
C HIS A 98 0.31 -2.89 -3.85
N GLY A 99 -0.51 -3.93 -3.64
CA GLY A 99 -1.95 -3.79 -3.56
C GLY A 99 -2.58 -3.28 -4.86
N SER A 100 -2.17 -3.84 -6.00
CA SER A 100 -2.71 -3.48 -7.31
C SER A 100 -4.19 -3.89 -7.43
N ILE A 101 -5.11 -2.93 -7.29
CA ILE A 101 -6.55 -3.16 -7.41
C ILE A 101 -7.03 -2.64 -8.77
N GLY A 102 -7.08 -3.53 -9.75
CA GLY A 102 -7.65 -3.27 -11.08
C GLY A 102 -6.80 -2.35 -11.96
N PHE A 103 -6.65 -1.09 -11.56
CA PHE A 103 -6.14 -0.01 -12.43
C PHE A 103 -5.00 0.83 -11.83
N TYR A 104 -4.70 0.67 -10.54
CA TYR A 104 -3.60 1.37 -9.89
C TYR A 104 -2.94 0.49 -8.83
N ALA A 105 -1.70 0.83 -8.48
CA ALA A 105 -0.95 0.23 -7.38
C ALA A 105 -0.49 1.31 -6.39
N PHE A 106 -0.31 0.91 -5.12
CA PHE A 106 0.36 1.73 -4.12
C PHE A 106 1.85 1.64 -4.33
N TYR A 107 2.51 2.79 -4.33
CA TYR A 107 3.95 2.91 -4.44
C TYR A 107 4.54 3.13 -3.06
N GLU A 108 5.65 2.46 -2.79
CA GLU A 108 6.52 2.70 -1.65
C GLU A 108 7.96 2.81 -2.13
N GLU A 109 8.69 3.74 -1.54
CA GLU A 109 10.13 3.87 -1.68
C GLU A 109 10.75 3.92 -0.30
N ALA A 110 11.85 3.18 -0.15
CA ALA A 110 12.46 2.97 1.14
C ALA A 110 13.96 2.69 1.01
N SER A 111 14.70 3.15 2.00
CA SER A 111 16.16 3.03 2.06
C SER A 111 16.63 2.52 3.42
N GLY A 112 17.84 1.99 3.43
CA GLY A 112 18.46 1.48 4.65
C GLY A 112 19.71 0.69 4.32
N THR A 113 19.87 -0.44 4.98
CA THR A 113 21.06 -1.28 4.79
C THR A 113 20.73 -2.76 4.68
N TYR A 114 21.37 -3.39 3.71
CA TYR A 114 21.42 -4.84 3.52
C TYR A 114 22.50 -5.44 4.42
N CYS A 115 22.18 -6.52 5.13
CA CYS A 115 23.12 -7.29 5.92
C CYS A 115 23.55 -8.57 5.20
N ALA A 116 24.85 -8.71 4.94
CA ALA A 116 25.36 -9.90 4.25
C ALA A 116 25.43 -11.15 5.15
N ASN A 117 25.33 -11.02 6.48
CA ASN A 117 25.37 -12.15 7.40
C ASN A 117 24.06 -12.96 7.41
N ASP A 118 22.92 -12.31 7.21
CA ASP A 118 21.60 -12.92 7.24
C ASP A 118 20.82 -12.75 5.92
N GLN A 119 21.39 -12.03 4.96
CA GLN A 119 20.81 -11.76 3.63
C GLN A 119 19.51 -10.94 3.68
N VAL A 120 19.38 -10.09 4.71
CA VAL A 120 18.18 -9.27 4.96
C VAL A 120 18.47 -7.79 4.77
N SER A 121 17.54 -7.11 4.10
CA SER A 121 17.51 -5.66 3.99
C SER A 121 16.61 -5.05 5.05
N TYR A 122 17.19 -4.16 5.87
CA TYR A 122 16.48 -3.41 6.92
C TYR A 122 16.31 -1.98 6.46
N VAL A 123 15.06 -1.53 6.34
CA VAL A 123 14.73 -0.29 5.64
C VAL A 123 13.71 0.56 6.40
N GLU A 124 13.77 1.86 6.16
CA GLU A 124 12.80 2.85 6.58
C GLU A 124 12.13 3.46 5.33
N VAL A 125 10.85 3.82 5.47
CA VAL A 125 10.05 4.35 4.35
C VAL A 125 10.41 5.81 4.09
N ASP A 126 10.84 6.11 2.87
CA ASP A 126 11.18 7.45 2.40
C ASP A 126 10.01 8.14 1.70
N GLY A 127 9.20 7.36 0.97
CA GLY A 127 8.17 7.89 0.09
C GLY A 127 6.98 6.97 -0.07
N LEU A 128 5.79 7.56 -0.19
CA LEU A 128 4.55 6.85 -0.51
C LEU A 128 3.83 7.52 -1.66
N GLY A 129 3.24 6.71 -2.52
CA GLY A 129 2.58 7.18 -3.73
C GLY A 129 1.52 6.23 -4.24
N THR A 130 0.98 6.57 -5.41
CA THR A 130 0.07 5.69 -6.16
C THR A 130 0.31 5.93 -7.64
N TYR A 131 0.21 4.89 -8.45
CA TYR A 131 0.44 4.96 -9.88
C TYR A 131 -0.52 4.07 -10.65
N ASP A 132 -0.96 4.53 -11.83
CA ASP A 132 -1.89 3.80 -12.70
C ASP A 132 -1.15 2.70 -13.46
N ILE A 133 -0.78 1.63 -12.74
CA ILE A 133 -0.10 0.46 -13.26
C ILE A 133 -0.67 -0.81 -12.61
N ASN A 134 -0.73 -1.91 -13.38
CA ASN A 134 -1.13 -3.22 -12.89
C ASN A 134 -0.67 -4.34 -13.84
N GLY A 135 -0.73 -5.59 -13.39
CA GLY A 135 -0.59 -6.78 -14.21
C GLY A 135 0.81 -6.92 -14.83
N ALA A 136 0.85 -7.27 -16.12
CA ALA A 136 2.11 -7.54 -16.80
C ALA A 136 3.02 -6.31 -16.93
N ASP A 137 2.44 -5.11 -17.02
CA ASP A 137 3.20 -3.87 -17.12
C ASP A 137 3.93 -3.59 -15.79
N LEU A 138 3.33 -3.98 -14.67
CA LEU A 138 3.95 -3.86 -13.35
C LEU A 138 5.23 -4.70 -13.24
N ALA A 139 5.21 -5.93 -13.76
CA ALA A 139 6.37 -6.82 -13.75
C ALA A 139 7.50 -6.41 -14.70
N LYS A 140 7.24 -5.42 -15.56
CA LYS A 140 8.19 -4.90 -16.55
C LYS A 140 8.53 -3.42 -16.31
N ASP A 141 8.03 -2.83 -15.23
CA ASP A 141 8.32 -1.44 -14.94
C ASP A 141 9.79 -1.28 -14.55
N THR A 142 10.49 -0.46 -15.31
CA THR A 142 11.90 -0.12 -15.11
C THR A 142 12.06 1.25 -14.46
N GLY A 143 10.95 1.88 -14.08
CA GLY A 143 10.92 3.28 -13.68
C GLY A 143 11.12 4.25 -14.85
N ASP A 144 10.89 5.54 -14.58
CA ASP A 144 11.24 6.64 -15.49
C ASP A 144 11.41 7.96 -14.70
N ALA A 145 11.95 9.00 -15.36
CA ALA A 145 12.15 10.31 -14.75
C ALA A 145 10.87 11.14 -14.58
N ARG A 146 9.70 10.58 -14.95
CA ARG A 146 8.42 11.29 -14.94
C ARG A 146 7.80 11.22 -13.55
N TYR A 147 6.92 12.17 -13.28
CA TYR A 147 6.09 12.10 -12.10
C TYR A 147 5.07 10.97 -12.24
N ARG A 148 5.02 10.13 -11.22
CA ARG A 148 4.06 9.05 -11.05
C ARG A 148 2.87 9.56 -10.24
N SER A 149 1.68 9.37 -10.77
CA SER A 149 0.41 9.69 -10.12
C SER A 149 -0.70 8.77 -10.63
N SER A 150 -1.75 8.55 -9.85
CA SER A 150 -2.89 7.74 -10.24
C SER A 150 -4.18 8.57 -10.38
N TYR A 151 -4.74 8.61 -11.57
CA TYR A 151 -6.06 9.19 -11.78
C TYR A 151 -7.15 8.23 -11.29
N TRP A 152 -6.93 6.93 -11.42
CA TRP A 152 -7.89 5.92 -10.97
C TRP A 152 -8.11 5.96 -9.47
N TYR A 153 -7.05 6.01 -8.66
CA TYR A 153 -7.19 6.14 -7.21
C TYR A 153 -7.95 7.43 -6.84
N GLY A 154 -7.65 8.55 -7.51
CA GLY A 154 -8.39 9.80 -7.32
C GLY A 154 -9.89 9.66 -7.63
N LEU A 155 -10.23 9.03 -8.76
CA LEU A 155 -11.61 8.79 -9.17
C LEU A 155 -12.34 7.83 -8.22
N PHE A 156 -11.74 6.69 -7.87
CA PHE A 156 -12.31 5.73 -6.92
C PHE A 156 -12.52 6.37 -5.55
N GLY A 157 -11.55 7.15 -5.07
CA GLY A 157 -11.67 7.92 -3.84
C GLY A 157 -12.85 8.91 -3.90
N ALA A 158 -12.99 9.66 -4.98
CA ALA A 158 -14.08 10.61 -5.16
C ALA A 158 -15.46 9.91 -5.21
N VAL A 159 -15.59 8.80 -5.93
CA VAL A 159 -16.81 7.99 -6.00
C VAL A 159 -17.15 7.42 -4.62
N TRP A 160 -16.18 6.87 -3.91
CA TRP A 160 -16.36 6.31 -2.58
C TRP A 160 -16.78 7.36 -1.55
N ILE A 161 -16.13 8.54 -1.54
CA ILE A 161 -16.50 9.66 -0.68
C ILE A 161 -17.92 10.14 -1.02
N SER A 162 -18.27 10.25 -2.29
CA SER A 162 -19.61 10.64 -2.74
C SER A 162 -20.66 9.65 -2.24
N TYR A 163 -20.40 8.35 -2.39
CA TYR A 163 -21.26 7.27 -1.88
C TYR A 163 -21.44 7.37 -0.36
N ARG A 164 -20.34 7.52 0.40
CA ARG A 164 -20.38 7.66 1.87
C ARG A 164 -21.13 8.91 2.31
N SER A 165 -20.93 10.04 1.65
CA SER A 165 -21.65 11.29 1.89
C SER A 165 -23.15 11.15 1.63
N MET A 166 -23.54 10.49 0.53
CA MET A 166 -24.94 10.18 0.24
C MET A 166 -25.56 9.26 1.30
N LEU A 167 -24.81 8.25 1.76
CA LEU A 167 -25.24 7.34 2.81
C LEU A 167 -25.47 8.08 4.13
N MET A 168 -24.52 8.90 4.57
CA MET A 168 -24.65 9.72 5.78
C MET A 168 -25.83 10.68 5.69
N ARG A 169 -26.01 11.36 4.54
CA ARG A 169 -27.15 12.26 4.33
C ARG A 169 -28.49 11.53 4.45
N ARG A 170 -28.60 10.32 3.87
CA ARG A 170 -29.81 9.49 3.99
C ARG A 170 -30.07 9.08 5.44
N SER A 171 -29.04 8.65 6.17
CA SER A 171 -29.15 8.32 7.60
C SER A 171 -29.60 9.51 8.43
N TYR A 172 -29.01 10.70 8.21
CA TYR A 172 -29.40 11.94 8.86
C TYR A 172 -30.88 12.29 8.62
N ILE A 173 -31.37 12.19 7.37
CA ILE A 173 -32.77 12.44 7.05
C ILE A 173 -33.69 11.41 7.75
N SER A 174 -33.29 10.14 7.81
CA SER A 174 -34.06 9.10 8.50
C SER A 174 -34.20 9.39 10.00
N CYS A 175 -33.09 9.72 10.66
CA CYS A 175 -33.09 10.09 12.07
C CYS A 175 -33.93 11.34 12.35
N LYS A 176 -33.82 12.37 11.50
CA LYS A 176 -34.63 13.59 11.63
C LYS A 176 -36.13 13.30 11.53
N ARG A 177 -36.55 12.42 10.60
CA ARG A 177 -37.95 12.01 10.45
C ARG A 177 -38.42 11.17 11.63
N PHE A 178 -37.58 10.25 12.11
CA PHE A 178 -37.89 9.43 13.27
C PHE A 178 -38.03 10.28 14.54
N GLY A 179 -37.09 11.19 14.81
CA GLY A 179 -37.17 12.13 15.93
C GLY A 179 -38.45 12.98 15.88
N ARG A 180 -38.80 13.55 14.72
CA ARG A 180 -40.06 14.29 14.55
C ARG A 180 -41.30 13.43 14.87
N ARG A 181 -41.27 12.13 14.55
CA ARG A 181 -42.38 11.22 14.85
C ARG A 181 -42.45 10.89 16.33
N SER A 182 -41.31 10.70 17.00
CA SER A 182 -41.22 10.51 18.44
C SER A 182 -41.69 11.75 19.21
N ASP A 183 -41.35 12.96 18.74
CA ASP A 183 -41.84 14.22 19.30
C ASP A 183 -43.38 14.28 19.24
N ILE A 184 -43.98 13.90 18.09
CA ILE A 184 -45.44 13.81 17.94
C ILE A 184 -46.04 12.80 18.93
N MET A 185 -45.38 11.63 19.09
CA MET A 185 -45.82 10.57 20.00
C MET A 185 -45.48 10.83 21.48
N HIS A 186 -44.89 11.98 21.82
CA HIS A 186 -44.44 12.35 23.18
C HIS A 186 -43.44 11.36 23.79
N GLN A 187 -42.68 10.65 22.96
CA GLN A 187 -41.64 9.72 23.40
C GLN A 187 -40.27 10.40 23.34
N LYS A 188 -39.61 10.55 24.49
CA LYS A 188 -38.22 11.06 24.55
C LYS A 188 -37.28 10.00 24.00
N MET A 189 -36.52 10.36 22.97
CA MET A 189 -35.43 9.53 22.47
C MET A 189 -34.15 9.76 23.27
N LEU A 190 -33.51 8.66 23.68
CA LEU A 190 -32.15 8.70 24.22
C LEU A 190 -31.13 8.68 23.06
N LEU A 191 -30.04 9.41 23.20
CA LEU A 191 -28.94 9.47 22.21
C LEU A 191 -28.45 8.06 21.80
N LYS A 192 -28.43 7.13 22.77
CA LYS A 192 -28.03 5.73 22.58
C LYS A 192 -28.94 5.00 21.58
N GLU A 193 -30.25 5.22 21.63
CA GLU A 193 -31.22 4.60 20.73
C GLU A 193 -31.11 5.17 19.31
N ALA A 194 -30.84 6.47 19.18
CA ALA A 194 -30.59 7.12 17.90
C ALA A 194 -29.34 6.55 17.21
N VAL A 195 -28.25 6.36 17.97
CA VAL A 195 -26.99 5.79 17.46
C VAL A 195 -27.19 4.34 17.03
N VAL A 196 -27.88 3.52 17.84
CA VAL A 196 -28.22 2.13 17.47
C VAL A 196 -29.07 2.10 16.20
N TYR A 197 -30.08 2.96 16.08
CA TYR A 197 -30.89 3.04 14.87
C TYR A 197 -30.06 3.39 13.63
N VAL A 198 -29.14 4.36 13.72
CA VAL A 198 -28.23 4.70 12.61
C VAL A 198 -27.34 3.53 12.26
N GLN A 199 -26.70 2.92 13.26
CA GLN A 199 -25.78 1.82 13.08
C GLN A 199 -26.46 0.60 12.45
N GLU A 200 -27.68 0.26 12.89
CA GLU A 200 -28.45 -0.83 12.28
C GLU A 200 -29.01 -0.48 10.91
N SER A 201 -29.40 0.77 10.67
CA SER A 201 -29.78 1.23 9.33
C SER A 201 -28.62 1.17 8.33
N LEU A 202 -27.38 1.35 8.81
CA LEU A 202 -26.16 1.21 8.02
C LEU A 202 -25.78 -0.26 7.83
N ARG A 203 -25.93 -1.09 8.87
CA ARG A 203 -25.61 -2.53 8.86
C ARG A 203 -26.58 -3.36 8.02
N GLN A 204 -27.88 -3.09 8.07
CA GLN A 204 -28.88 -3.90 7.37
C GLN A 204 -28.92 -3.70 5.84
N ARG A 205 -28.25 -2.67 5.32
CA ARG A 205 -28.26 -2.40 3.87
C ARG A 205 -27.24 -3.22 3.07
N THR A 206 -26.36 -3.98 3.71
CA THR A 206 -25.53 -4.99 3.04
C THR A 206 -26.24 -6.33 2.81
N GLY A 207 -27.48 -6.50 3.28
CA GLY A 207 -28.25 -7.71 3.04
C GLY A 207 -29.74 -7.51 3.34
N ARG A 208 -30.51 -7.20 2.30
CA ARG A 208 -31.97 -7.15 2.23
C ARG A 208 -32.67 -6.14 3.17
N GLU A 209 -33.46 -5.28 2.53
CA GLU A 209 -34.58 -4.61 3.19
C GLU A 209 -35.47 -5.64 3.91
N ILE A 210 -36.21 -5.13 4.90
CA ILE A 210 -37.30 -5.76 5.65
C ILE A 210 -36.85 -6.34 7.01
N ILE A 211 -37.59 -5.94 8.06
CA ILE A 211 -37.67 -6.53 9.41
C ILE A 211 -36.67 -6.04 10.51
N ILE A 212 -36.41 -4.74 10.71
CA ILE A 212 -36.09 -4.22 12.08
C ILE A 212 -36.77 -2.87 12.32
N VAL A 213 -38.09 -2.83 12.19
CA VAL A 213 -38.89 -1.75 12.83
C VAL A 213 -39.93 -2.34 13.80
N ARG A 214 -40.06 -3.67 13.87
CA ARG A 214 -41.05 -4.32 14.74
C ARG A 214 -40.58 -4.60 16.17
N GLN A 215 -39.29 -4.48 16.47
CA GLN A 215 -38.75 -5.00 17.74
C GLN A 215 -38.36 -3.91 18.75
N PHE A 216 -38.41 -2.62 18.38
CA PHE A 216 -38.09 -1.50 19.29
C PHE A 216 -39.31 -0.67 19.74
N CYS A 217 -40.53 -1.04 19.34
CA CYS A 217 -41.77 -0.36 19.78
C CYS A 217 -42.67 -1.21 20.69
N THR A 218 -42.15 -2.34 21.21
CA THR A 218 -42.87 -3.17 22.19
C THR A 218 -41.95 -3.49 23.36
N SER A 219 -41.73 -2.49 24.21
CA SER A 219 -41.36 -2.64 25.61
C SER A 219 -41.77 -1.38 26.35
#